data_AF-A0A0F9FUB4-F1
#
_entry.id   AF-A0A0F9FUB4-F1
#
_cell.length_a   1.000
_cell.length_b   1.000
_cell.length_c   1.000
_cell.angle_alpha   90.00
_cell.angle_beta   90.00
_cell.angle_gamma   90.00
#
_symmetry.space_group_name_H-M   'P 1'
#
loop_
_entity.id
_entity.type
_entity.pdbx_description
1 polymer ?
#
loop_
_entity_poly.entity_id
_entity_poly.type
_entity_poly.pdbx_seq_one_letter_code
_entity_poly.pdbx_strand_id
1 'polypeptide(L)'
;MTEESKTCNVCKEPKPFDAFCSDKTRSDGKAARCRKCSKEFYQQNKDKILGQHKEYYKENAEYKKAYQNEYRKAKAEEIPNWKKLKEMAYKTGKTFDEVEAWFNKQWMKQQAQCAICGKVFCDDDCIDHDHNTNELRGLLCNLCNVGIGALKDSSAVCLKASEYLTLFKE
;
A
#
# COMPACT_ATOMS: atom_id res chain seq x y z
N MET A 1 -13.09 19.30 36.14
CA MET A 1 -12.51 19.34 34.77
C MET A 1 -13.61 19.83 33.87
N THR A 2 -13.50 21.03 33.30
CA THR A 2 -14.53 21.59 32.41
C THR A 2 -14.47 20.84 31.09
N GLU A 3 -15.52 20.08 30.76
CA GLU A 3 -15.62 19.43 29.44
C GLU A 3 -15.63 20.52 28.35
N GLU A 4 -14.62 20.49 27.48
CA GLU A 4 -14.53 21.41 26.35
C GLU A 4 -15.74 21.21 25.43
N SER A 5 -16.52 22.29 25.26
CA SER A 5 -17.77 22.28 24.50
C SER A 5 -17.76 23.32 23.38
N LYS A 6 -18.43 23.01 22.28
CA LYS A 6 -18.51 23.80 21.06
C LYS A 6 -19.92 23.77 20.50
N THR A 7 -20.38 24.90 19.98
CA THR A 7 -21.70 25.00 19.33
C THR A 7 -21.62 24.62 17.86
N CYS A 8 -22.48 23.70 17.44
CA CYS A 8 -22.59 23.32 16.03
C CYS A 8 -23.19 24.48 15.21
N ASN A 9 -22.54 24.86 14.10
CA ASN A 9 -23.05 25.95 13.25
C ASN A 9 -24.31 25.61 12.44
N VAL A 10 -24.74 24.34 12.40
CA VAL A 10 -25.95 23.87 11.70
C VAL A 10 -27.11 23.69 12.70
N CYS A 11 -27.02 22.74 13.64
CA CYS A 11 -28.10 22.50 14.60
C CYS A 11 -28.13 23.49 15.78
N LYS A 12 -27.12 24.36 15.92
CA LYS A 12 -27.00 25.40 16.96
C LYS A 12 -26.96 24.91 18.42
N GLU A 13 -26.90 23.61 18.64
CA GLU A 13 -26.75 23.00 19.96
C GLU A 13 -25.28 23.03 20.43
N PRO A 14 -25.02 23.38 21.71
CA PRO A 14 -23.72 23.17 22.33
C PRO A 14 -23.48 21.67 22.57
N LYS A 15 -22.32 21.18 22.16
CA LYS A 15 -21.93 19.76 22.29
C LYS A 15 -20.49 19.63 22.74
N PRO A 16 -20.12 18.53 23.42
CA PRO A 16 -18.72 18.24 23.72
C PRO A 16 -17.87 18.12 22.43
N PHE A 17 -16.57 18.38 22.55
CA PHE A 17 -15.61 18.37 21.42
C PHE A 17 -15.50 17.02 20.69
N ASP A 18 -15.85 15.91 21.33
CA ASP A 18 -15.87 14.56 20.75
C ASP A 18 -17.00 14.38 19.71
N ALA A 19 -18.09 15.14 19.84
CA ALA A 19 -19.22 15.18 18.92
C ALA A 19 -18.87 15.87 17.58
N PHE A 20 -17.65 16.36 17.41
CA PHE A 20 -17.13 17.00 16.20
C PHE A 20 -15.98 16.19 15.60
N CYS A 21 -15.91 16.16 14.26
CA CYS A 21 -14.75 15.60 13.56
C CYS A 21 -13.50 16.47 13.76
N SER A 22 -12.33 15.86 13.70
CA SER A 22 -11.06 16.60 13.71
C SER A 22 -10.90 17.42 12.43
N ASP A 23 -10.48 18.68 12.59
CA ASP A 23 -10.22 19.59 11.49
C ASP A 23 -8.96 20.41 11.81
N LYS A 24 -7.84 20.01 11.22
CA LYS A 24 -6.52 20.60 11.50
C LYS A 24 -6.36 22.00 10.91
N THR A 25 -7.28 22.46 10.04
CA THR A 25 -7.21 23.82 9.48
C THR A 25 -7.84 24.86 10.40
N ARG A 26 -8.47 24.44 11.50
CA ARG A 26 -9.13 25.32 12.46
C ARG A 26 -8.31 25.42 13.74
N SER A 27 -8.33 26.59 14.36
CA SER A 27 -7.57 26.90 15.58
C SER A 27 -7.91 25.98 16.76
N ASP A 28 -9.16 25.52 16.85
CA ASP A 28 -9.64 24.60 17.89
C ASP A 28 -9.52 23.10 17.50
N GLY A 29 -8.98 22.80 16.31
CA GLY A 29 -8.80 21.43 15.83
C GLY A 29 -10.10 20.66 15.56
N LYS A 30 -11.28 21.32 15.61
CA LYS A 30 -12.60 20.67 15.50
C LYS A 30 -13.45 21.31 14.42
N ALA A 31 -14.10 20.48 13.61
CA ALA A 31 -15.03 20.92 12.58
C ALA A 31 -16.13 21.86 13.15
N ALA A 32 -16.65 22.77 12.32
CA ALA A 32 -17.74 23.66 12.73
C ALA A 32 -19.10 22.93 12.89
N ARG A 33 -19.24 21.77 12.21
CA ARG A 33 -20.44 20.92 12.23
C ARG A 33 -20.22 19.72 13.11
N CYS A 34 -21.22 19.37 13.92
CA CYS A 34 -21.19 18.10 14.65
C CYS A 34 -21.23 16.91 13.68
N ARG A 35 -20.87 15.73 14.15
CA ARG A 35 -20.81 14.48 13.36
C ARG A 35 -22.14 14.14 12.72
N LYS A 36 -23.26 14.33 13.43
CA LYS A 36 -24.61 14.09 12.90
C LYS A 36 -24.92 14.97 11.70
N CYS A 37 -24.81 16.30 11.85
CA CYS A 37 -25.05 17.25 10.76
C CYS A 37 -24.04 17.07 9.60
N SER A 38 -22.80 16.67 9.90
CA SER A 38 -21.80 16.37 8.87
C SER A 38 -22.19 15.14 8.04
N LYS A 39 -22.71 14.09 8.69
CA LYS A 39 -23.19 12.88 8.03
C LYS A 39 -24.40 13.16 7.13
N GLU A 40 -25.38 13.92 7.64
CA GLU A 40 -26.57 14.33 6.87
C GLU A 40 -26.17 15.16 5.65
N PHE A 41 -25.29 16.14 5.82
CA PHE A 41 -24.78 16.93 4.71
C PHE A 41 -24.05 16.07 3.66
N TYR A 42 -23.20 15.14 4.10
CA TYR A 42 -22.49 14.24 3.18
C TYR A 42 -23.47 13.38 2.37
N GLN A 43 -24.49 12.80 3.02
CA GLN A 43 -25.53 12.01 2.34
C GLN A 43 -26.25 12.82 1.26
N GLN A 44 -26.65 14.06 1.58
CA GLN A 44 -27.36 14.93 0.64
C GLN A 44 -26.49 15.44 -0.52
N ASN A 45 -25.18 15.50 -0.35
CA ASN A 45 -24.25 16.07 -1.33
C ASN A 45 -23.30 15.02 -1.93
N LYS A 46 -23.56 13.74 -1.69
CA LYS A 46 -22.64 12.64 -1.98
C LYS A 46 -22.18 12.64 -3.44
N ASP A 47 -23.12 12.71 -4.37
CA ASP A 47 -22.82 12.61 -5.81
C ASP A 47 -22.03 13.82 -6.30
N LYS A 48 -22.36 15.02 -5.80
CA LYS A 48 -21.62 16.24 -6.10
C LYS A 48 -20.19 16.16 -5.58
N ILE A 49 -19.99 15.73 -4.33
CA ILE A 49 -18.66 15.60 -3.73
C ILE A 49 -17.82 14.57 -4.48
N LEU A 50 -18.40 13.42 -4.83
CA LEU A 50 -17.71 12.38 -5.59
C LEU A 50 -17.36 12.83 -7.01
N GLY A 51 -18.27 13.56 -7.67
CA GLY A 51 -18.02 14.16 -8.98
C GLY A 51 -16.87 15.16 -8.95
N GLN A 52 -16.89 16.10 -7.99
CA GLN A 52 -15.81 17.07 -7.79
C GLN A 52 -14.47 16.41 -7.48
N HIS A 53 -14.46 15.37 -6.64
CA HIS A 53 -13.26 14.59 -6.39
C HIS A 53 -12.74 13.98 -7.70
N LYS A 54 -13.59 13.28 -8.46
CA LYS A 54 -13.21 12.65 -9.72
C LYS A 54 -12.58 13.64 -10.69
N GLU A 55 -13.19 14.82 -10.83
CA GLU A 55 -12.68 15.90 -11.68
C GLU A 55 -11.33 16.44 -11.19
N TYR A 56 -11.22 16.74 -9.89
CA TYR A 56 -9.96 17.15 -9.27
C TYR A 56 -8.84 16.13 -9.52
N TYR A 57 -9.11 14.83 -9.34
CA TYR A 57 -8.12 13.78 -9.59
C TYR A 57 -7.71 13.69 -11.06
N LYS A 58 -8.64 13.94 -11.99
CA LYS A 58 -8.37 13.95 -13.43
C LYS A 58 -7.49 15.14 -13.82
N GLU A 59 -7.84 16.33 -13.37
CA GLU A 59 -7.11 17.58 -13.67
C GLU A 59 -5.73 17.61 -13.03
N ASN A 60 -5.60 17.04 -11.81
CA ASN A 60 -4.35 17.03 -11.06
C ASN A 60 -3.56 15.72 -11.25
N ALA A 61 -3.90 14.90 -12.26
CA ALA A 61 -3.26 13.61 -12.49
C ALA A 61 -1.75 13.76 -12.74
N GLU A 62 -1.35 14.75 -13.54
CA GLU A 62 0.07 15.02 -13.84
C GLU A 62 0.82 15.54 -12.63
N TYR A 63 0.24 16.50 -11.89
CA TYR A 63 0.81 16.99 -10.63
C TYR A 63 1.03 15.85 -9.62
N LYS A 64 0.03 14.97 -9.43
CA LYS A 64 0.17 13.82 -8.53
C LYS A 64 1.24 12.84 -9.00
N LYS A 65 1.33 12.56 -10.30
CA LYS A 65 2.40 11.73 -10.87
C LYS A 65 3.78 12.37 -10.63
N ALA A 66 3.93 13.67 -10.88
CA ALA A 66 5.17 14.40 -10.65
C ALA A 66 5.58 14.36 -9.17
N TYR A 67 4.65 14.69 -8.26
CA TYR A 67 4.87 14.61 -6.81
C TYR A 67 5.28 13.20 -6.37
N GLN A 68 4.59 12.17 -6.85
CA GLN A 68 4.94 10.78 -6.54
C GLN A 68 6.34 10.41 -7.06
N ASN A 69 6.70 10.86 -8.26
CA ASN A 69 8.02 10.62 -8.84
C ASN A 69 9.12 11.33 -8.06
N GLU A 70 8.92 12.58 -7.66
CA GLU A 70 9.87 13.33 -6.81
C GLU A 70 10.01 12.70 -5.43
N TYR A 71 8.91 12.32 -4.79
CA TYR A 71 8.94 11.59 -3.52
C TYR A 71 9.71 10.27 -3.64
N ARG A 72 9.50 9.52 -4.73
CA ARG A 72 10.26 8.28 -5.01
C ARG A 72 11.75 8.55 -5.19
N LYS A 73 12.12 9.57 -5.97
CA LYS A 73 13.53 9.97 -6.15
C LYS A 73 14.18 10.34 -4.82
N ALA A 74 13.51 11.17 -4.01
CA ALA A 74 14.02 11.58 -2.70
C ALA A 74 14.13 10.42 -1.70
N LYS A 75 13.31 9.37 -1.85
CA LYS A 75 13.35 8.17 -1.01
C LYS A 75 14.21 7.04 -1.55
N ALA A 76 14.65 7.10 -2.81
CA ALA A 76 15.56 6.11 -3.40
C ALA A 76 16.98 6.18 -2.81
N GLU A 77 17.35 7.31 -2.19
CA GLU A 77 18.62 7.50 -1.48
C GLU A 77 18.61 6.94 -0.04
N GLU A 78 17.43 6.65 0.54
CA GLU A 78 17.30 5.79 1.72
C GLU A 78 17.35 4.33 1.27
N ILE A 79 17.97 3.42 2.03
CA ILE A 79 18.00 1.97 1.73
C ILE A 79 16.60 1.53 1.26
N PRO A 80 16.40 1.25 -0.05
CA PRO A 80 15.06 1.18 -0.68
C PRO A 80 14.13 0.12 -0.08
N ASN A 81 14.69 -0.76 0.76
CA ASN A 81 14.05 -1.97 1.21
C ASN A 81 13.86 -2.07 2.72
N TRP A 82 14.22 -1.08 3.54
CA TRP A 82 14.21 -1.26 5.01
C TRP A 82 12.84 -1.67 5.59
N LYS A 83 11.74 -1.14 5.03
CA LYS A 83 10.37 -1.50 5.45
C LYS A 83 10.03 -2.95 5.07
N LYS A 84 10.30 -3.32 3.81
CA LYS A 84 10.06 -4.67 3.28
C LYS A 84 10.93 -5.70 4.03
N LEU A 85 12.21 -5.39 4.28
CA LEU A 85 13.12 -6.23 5.07
C LEU A 85 12.64 -6.41 6.51
N LYS A 86 12.16 -5.35 7.17
CA LYS A 86 11.56 -5.46 8.52
C LYS A 86 10.28 -6.28 8.53
N GLU A 87 9.42 -6.10 7.52
CA GLU A 87 8.20 -6.90 7.39
C GLU A 87 8.56 -8.38 7.19
N MET A 88 9.55 -8.68 6.36
CA MET A 88 10.04 -10.04 6.15
C MET A 88 10.67 -10.62 7.42
N ALA A 89 11.46 -9.85 8.16
CA ALA A 89 12.00 -10.26 9.46
C ALA A 89 10.87 -10.68 10.42
N TYR A 90 9.81 -9.88 10.51
CA TYR A 90 8.63 -10.21 11.32
C TYR A 90 7.92 -11.49 10.84
N LYS A 91 7.64 -11.61 9.53
CA LYS A 91 6.93 -12.78 8.97
C LYS A 91 7.73 -14.09 9.10
N THR A 92 9.04 -14.02 8.93
CA THR A 92 9.94 -15.17 8.97
C THR A 92 10.47 -15.50 10.36
N GLY A 93 10.20 -14.66 11.35
CA GLY A 93 10.75 -14.80 12.71
C GLY A 93 12.27 -14.61 12.79
N LYS A 94 12.89 -14.08 11.73
CA LYS A 94 14.33 -13.82 11.66
C LYS A 94 14.62 -12.38 12.12
N THR A 95 15.88 -12.11 12.44
CA THR A 95 16.35 -10.76 12.71
C THR A 95 16.45 -9.94 11.42
N PHE A 96 16.44 -8.61 11.54
CA PHE A 96 16.62 -7.72 10.40
C PHE A 96 17.93 -8.00 9.66
N ASP A 97 19.03 -8.16 10.40
CA ASP A 97 20.37 -8.38 9.84
C ASP A 97 20.45 -9.71 9.06
N GLU A 98 19.77 -10.77 9.52
CA GLU A 98 19.70 -12.04 8.80
C GLU A 98 18.97 -11.90 7.46
N VAL A 99 17.85 -11.19 7.45
CA VAL A 99 17.05 -10.96 6.23
C VAL A 99 17.79 -10.03 5.27
N GLU A 100 18.46 -9.00 5.77
CA GLU A 100 19.28 -8.09 4.97
C GLU A 100 20.46 -8.83 4.33
N ALA A 101 21.20 -9.63 5.11
CA ALA A 101 22.30 -10.44 4.60
C ALA A 101 21.81 -11.46 3.55
N TRP A 102 20.66 -12.10 3.78
CA TRP A 102 20.05 -12.99 2.80
C TRP A 102 19.67 -12.25 1.52
N PHE A 103 19.03 -11.08 1.64
CA PHE A 103 18.61 -10.27 0.50
C PHE A 103 19.79 -9.90 -0.38
N ASN A 104 20.87 -9.35 0.21
CA ASN A 104 22.08 -8.98 -0.52
C ASN A 104 22.72 -10.18 -1.22
N LYS A 105 22.73 -11.35 -0.57
CA LYS A 105 23.21 -12.59 -1.16
C LYS A 105 22.38 -13.00 -2.38
N GLN A 106 21.04 -12.95 -2.29
CA GLN A 106 20.18 -13.29 -3.43
C GLN A 106 20.26 -12.25 -4.54
N TRP A 107 20.37 -10.96 -4.21
CA TRP A 107 20.52 -9.88 -5.18
C TRP A 107 21.72 -10.13 -6.09
N MET A 108 22.86 -10.47 -5.49
CA MET A 108 24.09 -10.81 -6.24
C MET A 108 23.95 -12.13 -7.01
N LYS A 109 23.42 -13.17 -6.37
CA LYS A 109 23.25 -14.50 -6.98
C LYS A 109 22.35 -14.45 -8.22
N GLN A 110 21.25 -13.69 -8.14
CA GLN A 110 20.28 -13.52 -9.20
C GLN A 110 20.63 -12.38 -10.16
N GLN A 111 21.79 -11.71 -9.97
CA GLN A 111 22.23 -10.59 -10.80
C GLN A 111 21.17 -9.49 -10.93
N ALA A 112 20.49 -9.17 -9.83
CA ALA A 112 19.39 -8.21 -9.77
C ALA A 112 18.23 -8.53 -10.74
N GLN A 113 17.93 -9.82 -10.96
CA GLN A 113 16.84 -10.28 -11.84
C GLN A 113 15.85 -11.21 -11.12
N CYS A 114 14.61 -11.24 -11.62
CA CYS A 114 13.58 -12.17 -11.17
C CYS A 114 14.01 -13.62 -11.38
N ALA A 115 13.92 -14.45 -10.33
CA ALA A 115 14.30 -15.85 -10.39
C ALA A 115 13.43 -16.71 -11.34
N ILE A 116 12.27 -16.19 -11.77
CA ILE A 116 11.34 -16.91 -12.64
C ILE A 116 11.45 -16.43 -14.09
N CYS A 117 11.25 -15.14 -14.34
CA CYS A 117 11.19 -14.61 -15.71
C CYS A 117 12.47 -13.91 -16.17
N GLY A 118 13.50 -13.79 -15.31
CA GLY A 118 14.77 -13.14 -15.66
C GLY A 118 14.69 -11.61 -15.84
N LYS A 119 13.53 -10.99 -15.61
CA LYS A 119 13.36 -9.54 -15.71
C LYS A 119 14.28 -8.84 -14.69
N VAL A 120 15.10 -7.90 -15.16
CA VAL A 120 15.90 -7.02 -14.29
C VAL A 120 14.98 -6.17 -13.42
N PHE A 121 15.30 -6.07 -12.13
CA PHE A 121 14.50 -5.28 -11.20
C PHE A 121 14.65 -3.77 -11.46
N CYS A 122 13.52 -3.08 -11.50
CA CYS A 122 13.43 -1.62 -11.58
C CYS A 122 12.44 -1.13 -10.51
N ASP A 123 12.79 -1.36 -9.24
CA ASP A 123 11.99 -1.11 -8.03
C ASP A 123 10.77 -2.03 -7.80
N ASP A 124 10.69 -3.15 -8.53
CA ASP A 124 9.60 -4.12 -8.46
C ASP A 124 9.98 -5.48 -7.84
N ASP A 125 11.08 -5.50 -7.07
CA ASP A 125 11.55 -6.68 -6.35
C ASP A 125 10.59 -7.06 -5.21
N CYS A 126 10.37 -8.35 -5.07
CA CYS A 126 9.57 -8.97 -4.02
C CYS A 126 10.41 -10.07 -3.37
N ILE A 127 10.43 -10.10 -2.04
CA ILE A 127 11.04 -11.17 -1.27
C ILE A 127 10.00 -12.27 -1.11
N ASP A 128 10.13 -13.32 -1.92
CA ASP A 128 9.21 -14.44 -1.93
C ASP A 128 9.52 -15.41 -0.77
N HIS A 129 8.48 -15.88 -0.09
CA HIS A 129 8.58 -16.79 1.04
C HIS A 129 7.44 -17.81 1.02
N ASP A 130 7.69 -18.98 1.58
CA ASP A 130 6.68 -20.02 1.71
C ASP A 130 5.67 -19.64 2.80
N HIS A 131 4.38 -19.62 2.49
CA HIS A 131 3.34 -19.21 3.43
C HIS A 131 3.03 -20.24 4.55
N ASN A 132 3.61 -21.44 4.51
CA ASN A 132 3.46 -22.47 5.54
C ASN A 132 4.68 -22.53 6.46
N THR A 133 5.89 -22.42 5.91
CA THR A 133 7.14 -22.52 6.68
C THR A 133 7.76 -21.18 7.01
N ASN A 134 7.33 -20.11 6.34
CA ASN A 134 7.96 -18.80 6.32
C ASN A 134 9.44 -18.81 5.87
N GLU A 135 9.89 -19.86 5.19
CA GLU A 135 11.23 -19.90 4.63
C GLU A 135 11.33 -19.04 3.36
N LEU A 136 12.43 -18.30 3.26
CA LEU A 136 12.70 -17.42 2.12
C LEU A 136 13.07 -18.24 0.88
N ARG A 137 12.43 -17.97 -0.26
CA ARG A 137 12.63 -18.70 -1.52
C ARG A 137 13.57 -17.97 -2.47
N GLY A 138 13.26 -16.73 -2.84
CA GLY A 138 14.06 -15.95 -3.79
C GLY A 138 13.52 -14.54 -4.02
N LEU A 139 14.18 -13.78 -4.90
CA LEU A 139 13.68 -12.48 -5.34
C LEU A 139 12.88 -12.62 -6.64
N LEU A 140 11.64 -12.16 -6.64
CA LEU A 140 10.73 -12.20 -7.78
C LEU A 140 10.31 -10.80 -8.18
N CYS A 141 9.88 -10.61 -9.43
CA CYS A 141 9.15 -9.39 -9.78
C CYS A 141 7.71 -9.50 -9.28
N ASN A 142 7.04 -8.37 -9.06
CA ASN A 142 5.67 -8.34 -8.55
C ASN A 142 4.70 -9.22 -9.38
N LEU A 143 4.83 -9.23 -10.71
CA LEU A 143 3.96 -10.04 -11.58
C LEU A 143 4.14 -11.54 -11.36
N CYS A 144 5.38 -12.02 -11.27
CA CYS A 144 5.64 -13.43 -11.01
C CYS A 144 5.21 -13.84 -9.59
N ASN A 145 5.44 -12.96 -8.61
CA ASN A 145 5.01 -13.20 -7.23
C ASN A 145 3.48 -13.35 -7.13
N VAL A 146 2.73 -12.42 -7.74
CA VAL A 146 1.26 -12.49 -7.82
C VAL A 146 0.82 -13.72 -8.63
N GLY A 147 1.52 -14.04 -9.72
CA GLY A 147 1.21 -15.21 -10.56
C GLY A 147 1.29 -16.54 -9.80
N ILE A 148 2.35 -16.74 -9.01
CA ILE A 148 2.47 -17.94 -8.17
C ILE A 148 1.37 -17.97 -7.09
N GLY A 149 1.08 -16.83 -6.45
CA GLY A 149 -0.01 -16.74 -5.47
C GLY A 149 -1.38 -17.07 -6.08
N ALA A 150 -1.64 -16.64 -7.33
CA ALA A 150 -2.86 -16.97 -8.07
C ALA A 150 -2.97 -18.48 -8.37
N LEU A 151 -1.83 -19.17 -8.50
CA LEU A 151 -1.72 -20.62 -8.60
C LEU A 151 -1.59 -21.31 -7.23
N LYS A 152 -1.95 -20.61 -6.15
CA LYS A 152 -2.01 -21.09 -4.76
C LYS A 152 -0.66 -21.55 -4.21
N ASP A 153 0.43 -20.94 -4.66
CA ASP A 153 1.79 -21.31 -4.23
C ASP A 153 2.13 -22.79 -4.44
N SER A 154 1.41 -23.48 -5.33
CA SER A 154 1.51 -24.93 -5.51
C SER A 154 2.28 -25.29 -6.77
N SER A 155 3.45 -25.91 -6.61
CA SER A 155 4.24 -26.43 -7.73
C SER A 155 3.42 -27.39 -8.61
N ALA A 156 2.57 -28.23 -8.02
CA ALA A 156 1.70 -29.14 -8.75
C ALA A 156 0.68 -28.41 -9.64
N VAL A 157 0.12 -27.29 -9.17
CA VAL A 157 -0.80 -26.46 -9.97
C VAL A 157 -0.04 -25.71 -11.06
N CYS A 158 1.16 -25.19 -10.76
CA CYS A 158 2.02 -24.54 -11.75
C CYS A 158 2.40 -25.49 -12.89
N LEU A 159 2.75 -26.75 -12.59
CA LEU A 159 3.06 -27.76 -13.60
C LEU A 159 1.86 -28.03 -14.50
N LYS A 160 0.67 -28.22 -13.93
CA LYS A 160 -0.57 -28.40 -14.71
C LYS A 160 -0.89 -27.19 -15.58
N ALA A 161 -0.66 -25.98 -15.08
CA ALA A 161 -0.84 -24.76 -15.89
C ALA A 161 0.13 -24.71 -17.06
N SER A 162 1.41 -25.07 -16.83
CA SER A 162 2.40 -25.19 -17.90
C SER A 162 2.03 -26.26 -18.92
N GLU A 163 1.63 -27.45 -18.48
CA GLU A 163 1.16 -28.54 -19.35
C GLU A 163 -0.07 -28.13 -20.15
N TYR A 164 -1.01 -27.40 -19.55
CA TYR A 164 -2.19 -26.91 -20.27
C TYR A 164 -1.81 -25.95 -21.40
N LEU A 165 -0.85 -25.05 -21.16
CA LEU A 165 -0.39 -24.12 -22.20
C LEU A 165 0.26 -24.85 -23.38
N THR A 166 1.00 -25.93 -23.15
CA THR A 166 1.64 -26.68 -24.25
C THR A 166 0.65 -27.42 -25.15
N LEU A 167 -0.61 -27.58 -24.73
CA LEU A 167 -1.67 -28.13 -25.59
C LEU A 167 -2.11 -27.16 -26.70
N PHE A 168 -1.76 -25.89 -26.59
CA PHE A 168 -2.07 -24.85 -27.57
C PHE A 168 -0.76 -24.26 -28.08
N LYS A 169 -0.58 -24.17 -29.40
CA LYS A 169 0.63 -23.54 -29.97
C LYS A 169 0.71 -22.07 -29.54
N GLU A 170 1.90 -21.63 -29.13
CA GLU A 170 2.26 -20.23 -28.91
C GLU A 170 2.23 -19.42 -30.22
#